data_AF-A0A848YJ53-F1
#
_entry.id   AF-A0A848YJ53-F1
#
_cell.length_a   1.000
_cell.length_b   1.000
_cell.length_c   1.000
_cell.angle_alpha   90.00
_cell.angle_beta   90.00
_cell.angle_gamma   90.00
#
_symmetry.space_group_name_H-M   'P 1'
#
loop_
_entity.id
_entity.type
_entity.pdbx_description
1 polymer ?
#
loop_
_entity_poly.entity_id
_entity_poly.type
_entity_poly.pdbx_seq_one_letter_code
_entity_poly.pdbx_strand_id
1 'polypeptide(L)' 'VLPIGEWSGIKSGVRRVVQGEFNKAGTEVWFSVWNAKNQPSALVIVDDKTLKLKKVIKDKRLITPTGKFNVFNTQNDVY' A
#
# COMPACT_ATOMS: atom_id res chain seq x y z
N VAL A 1 1.45 9.40 -13.47
CA VAL A 1 0.68 8.31 -12.84
C VAL A 1 1.67 7.36 -12.17
N LEU A 2 1.42 6.92 -10.91
CA LEU A 2 2.34 6.02 -10.18
C LEU A 2 2.06 4.54 -10.51
N PRO A 3 3.06 3.73 -10.90
CA PRO A 3 2.87 2.32 -11.27
C PRO A 3 2.86 1.39 -10.05
N ILE A 4 1.98 1.66 -9.07
CA ILE A 4 1.94 0.94 -7.78
C ILE A 4 1.74 -0.58 -7.94
N GLY A 5 0.83 -0.99 -8.83
CA GLY A 5 0.56 -2.40 -9.09
C GLY A 5 1.79 -3.13 -9.66
N GLU A 6 2.59 -2.45 -10.47
CA GLU A 6 3.84 -2.99 -11.04
C GLU A 6 4.95 -3.04 -10.00
N TRP A 7 5.11 -1.98 -9.20
CA TRP A 7 6.08 -1.92 -8.11
C TRP A 7 5.88 -3.00 -7.05
N SER A 8 4.66 -3.51 -6.89
CA SER A 8 4.40 -4.67 -6.04
C SER A 8 5.19 -5.93 -6.47
N GLY A 9 5.62 -6.03 -7.72
CA GLY A 9 6.25 -7.22 -8.30
C GLY A 9 5.33 -8.44 -8.40
N ILE A 10 4.02 -8.29 -8.18
CA ILE A 10 3.03 -9.35 -8.41
C ILE A 10 2.66 -9.32 -9.89
N LYS A 11 2.81 -10.44 -10.60
CA LYS A 11 2.59 -10.52 -12.06
C LYS A 11 1.20 -11.03 -12.45
N SER A 12 0.46 -11.64 -11.53
CA SER A 12 -0.83 -12.29 -11.79
C SER A 12 -1.96 -11.76 -10.89
N GLY A 13 -3.20 -12.01 -11.31
CA GLY A 13 -4.39 -11.51 -10.65
C GLY A 13 -4.77 -10.08 -11.06
N VAL A 14 -5.91 -9.62 -10.54
CA VAL A 14 -6.50 -8.32 -10.88
C VAL A 14 -5.68 -7.14 -10.31
N ARG A 15 -4.98 -7.34 -9.19
CA ARG A 15 -4.04 -6.39 -8.56
C ARG A 15 -4.62 -4.98 -8.42
N ARG A 16 -5.78 -4.86 -7.78
CA ARG A 16 -6.42 -3.56 -7.57
C ARG A 16 -5.61 -2.75 -6.55
N VAL A 17 -5.24 -1.53 -6.92
CA VAL A 17 -4.58 -0.60 -6.01
C VAL A 17 -5.67 0.16 -5.26
N VAL A 18 -5.63 0.14 -3.93
CA VAL A 18 -6.67 0.78 -3.11
C VAL A 18 -6.10 1.47 -1.87
N GLN A 19 -6.74 2.60 -1.55
CA GLN A 19 -6.57 3.46 -0.38
C GLN A 19 -5.11 3.84 -0.10
N GLY A 20 -4.76 5.10 -0.37
CA GLY A 20 -3.54 5.70 0.17
C GLY A 20 -3.72 6.02 1.65
N GLU A 21 -2.72 5.71 2.46
CA GLU A 21 -2.67 6.07 3.89
C GLU A 21 -1.29 6.61 4.21
N PHE A 22 -1.21 7.80 4.81
CA PHE A 22 0.06 8.40 5.19
C PHE A 22 0.62 7.80 6.48
N ASN A 23 1.94 7.85 6.66
CA ASN A 23 2.55 7.66 7.97
C ASN A 23 2.34 8.91 8.85
N LYS A 24 2.68 8.82 10.14
CA LYS A 24 2.54 9.94 11.11
C LYS A 24 3.28 11.20 10.68
N ALA A 25 4.42 11.04 9.99
CA ALA A 25 5.26 12.17 9.58
C ALA A 25 4.80 12.82 8.27
N GLY A 26 3.81 12.25 7.56
CA GLY A 26 3.39 12.72 6.24
C GLY A 26 4.46 12.56 5.15
N THR A 27 5.45 11.68 5.34
CA THR A 27 6.59 11.51 4.41
C THR A 27 6.50 10.27 3.54
N GLU A 28 5.59 9.36 3.88
CA GLU A 28 5.36 8.11 3.16
C GLU A 28 3.87 7.88 2.99
N VAL A 29 3.47 7.47 1.79
CA VAL A 29 2.11 7.04 1.50
C VAL A 29 2.10 5.55 1.16
N TRP A 30 1.16 4.83 1.77
CA TRP A 30 1.07 3.38 1.72
C TRP A 30 -0.16 2.98 0.91
N PHE A 31 0.01 2.09 -0.06
CA PHE A 31 -1.06 1.57 -0.90
C PHE A 31 -1.22 0.06 -0.73
N SER A 32 -2.46 -0.41 -0.70
CA SER A 32 -2.76 -1.84 -0.76
C SER A 32 -2.82 -2.28 -2.21
N VAL A 33 -2.08 -3.34 -2.55
CA VAL A 33 -2.24 -4.08 -3.81
C VAL A 33 -3.07 -5.31 -3.50
N TRP A 34 -4.37 -5.17 -3.72
CA TRP A 34 -5.41 -6.11 -3.33
C TRP A 34 -5.68 -7.13 -4.45
N ASN A 35 -5.52 -8.40 -4.10
CA ASN A 35 -5.80 -9.55 -4.94
C ASN A 35 -6.78 -10.51 -4.25
N ALA A 36 -7.21 -11.55 -4.95
CA ALA A 36 -8.08 -12.59 -4.38
C ALA A 36 -7.40 -13.33 -3.21
N LYS A 37 -8.20 -13.97 -2.33
CA LYS A 37 -7.73 -14.65 -1.12
C LYS A 37 -6.61 -15.68 -1.36
N ASN A 38 -6.66 -16.36 -2.50
CA ASN A 38 -5.69 -17.39 -2.91
C ASN A 38 -4.57 -16.85 -3.79
N GLN A 39 -4.45 -15.53 -3.96
CA GLN A 39 -3.45 -14.88 -4.78
C GLN A 39 -2.54 -13.98 -3.94
N PRO A 40 -1.26 -13.81 -4.30
CA PRO A 40 -0.35 -12.92 -3.59
C PRO A 40 -0.87 -11.48 -3.59
N SER A 41 -0.76 -10.82 -2.43
CA SER A 41 -1.04 -9.39 -2.24
C SER A 41 0.20 -8.68 -1.67
N ALA A 42 0.20 -7.35 -1.64
CA ALA A 42 1.31 -6.57 -1.11
C ALA A 42 0.85 -5.22 -0.55
N LEU A 43 1.69 -4.61 0.29
CA LEU A 43 1.64 -3.17 0.53
C LEU A 43 2.82 -2.52 -0.18
N VAL A 44 2.57 -1.40 -0.85
CA VAL A 44 3.59 -0.61 -1.53
C VAL A 44 3.70 0.72 -0.83
N ILE A 45 4.90 1.05 -0.36
CA ILE A 45 5.24 2.30 0.31
C ILE A 45 5.96 3.19 -0.68
N VAL A 46 5.44 4.39 -0.85
CA VAL A 46 5.98 5.42 -1.74
C VAL A 46 6.56 6.53 -0.88
N ASP A 47 7.74 7.00 -1.25
CA ASP A 47 8.30 8.24 -0.72
C ASP A 47 7.52 9.42 -1.32
N ASP A 48 6.80 10.15 -0.47
CA ASP A 48 5.85 11.18 -0.92
C ASP A 48 6.56 12.33 -1.67
N LYS A 49 7.72 12.75 -1.16
CA LYS A 49 8.47 13.86 -1.74
C LYS A 49 9.04 13.54 -3.12
N THR A 50 9.59 12.34 -3.28
CA THR A 50 10.28 11.95 -4.53
C THR A 50 9.41 11.18 -5.50
N LEU A 51 8.22 10.73 -5.07
CA LEU A 51 7.32 9.88 -5.82
C LEU A 51 7.97 8.57 -6.27
N LYS A 52 8.94 8.06 -5.50
CA LYS A 52 9.68 6.82 -5.80
C LYS A 52 9.22 5.69 -4.89
N LEU A 53 9.36 4.46 -5.41
CA LEU A 53 9.19 3.25 -4.62
C LEU A 53 10.18 3.27 -3.44
N LYS A 54 9.65 3.21 -2.23
CA LYS A 54 10.45 3.12 -1.00
C LYS A 54 10.59 1.69 -0.51
N LYS A 55 9.48 0.97 -0.44
CA LYS A 55 9.46 -0.41 0.07
C LYS A 55 8.24 -1.18 -0.41
N VAL A 56 8.39 -2.50 -0.52
CA VAL A 56 7.27 -3.42 -0.74
C VAL A 56 7.21 -4.38 0.45
N ILE A 57 6.03 -4.49 1.06
CA ILE A 57 5.77 -5.46 2.14
C ILE A 57 5.00 -6.64 1.53
N LYS A 58 5.58 -7.83 1.68
CA LYS A 58 4.96 -9.12 1.33
C LYS A 58 5.13 -10.04 2.52
N ASP A 59 4.08 -10.81 2.81
CA ASP A 59 4.09 -11.83 3.84
C ASP A 59 3.03 -12.88 3.47
N LYS A 60 3.25 -14.16 3.82
CA LYS A 60 2.25 -15.23 3.60
C LYS A 60 0.94 -14.96 4.36
N ARG A 61 1.01 -14.21 5.46
CA ARG A 61 -0.13 -13.79 6.29
C ARG A 61 -0.88 -12.60 5.70
N LEU A 62 -0.29 -11.88 4.75
CA LEU A 62 -0.86 -10.68 4.14
C LEU A 62 -1.88 -11.07 3.05
N ILE A 63 -3.03 -11.57 3.50
CA ILE A 63 -4.13 -12.03 2.64
C ILE A 63 -5.13 -10.89 2.48
N THR A 64 -5.46 -10.54 1.22
CA THR A 64 -6.48 -9.53 0.87
C THR A 64 -6.39 -8.21 1.67
N PRO A 65 -5.23 -7.52 1.71
CA PRO A 65 -5.11 -6.25 2.41
C PRO A 65 -5.95 -5.17 1.70
N THR A 66 -6.75 -4.43 2.46
CA THR A 66 -7.61 -3.36 1.96
C THR A 66 -7.36 -2.07 2.74
N GLY A 67 -8.12 -1.82 3.81
CA GLY A 67 -7.99 -0.64 4.66
C GLY A 67 -6.72 -0.67 5.51
N LYS A 68 -6.08 0.49 5.64
CA LYS A 68 -4.91 0.73 6.48
C LYS A 68 -5.15 2.03 7.22
N PHE A 69 -4.92 2.04 8.52
CA PHE A 69 -5.24 3.18 9.37
C PHE A 69 -4.00 3.52 10.19
N ASN A 70 -3.39 4.67 9.91
CA ASN A 70 -2.32 5.18 10.74
C ASN A 70 -2.93 5.68 12.04
N VAL A 71 -2.42 5.19 13.17
CA VAL A 71 -2.97 5.49 14.50
C VAL A 71 -3.10 6.98 14.76
N PHE A 72 -2.06 7.76 14.48
CA PHE A 72 -2.08 9.21 14.73
C PHE A 72 -3.05 9.92 13.79
N ASN A 73 -2.99 9.61 12.50
CA ASN A 73 -3.82 10.26 11.50
C ASN A 73 -5.31 9.97 11.73
N THR A 74 -5.65 8.72 12.01
CA THR A 74 -7.03 8.31 12.31
C THR A 74 -7.53 8.88 13.63
N GLN A 75 -6.69 8.94 14.68
CA GLN A 75 -7.09 9.52 15.97
C GLN A 75 -7.38 11.02 15.88
N ASN A 76 -6.66 11.74 15.00
CA ASN A 76 -6.69 13.20 14.92
C ASN A 76 -7.36 13.71 13.62
N ASP A 77 -8.05 12.83 12.89
CA ASP A 77 -8.72 13.14 11.61
C ASP A 77 -7.82 13.88 10.59
N VAL A 78 -6.57 13.43 10.44
CA VAL A 78 -5.61 13.96 9.46
C VAL A 78 -5.63 13.08 8.20
N TYR A 79 -5.85 13.69 7.02
CA TYR A 79 -5.98 12.98 5.74
C TYR A 79 -5.30 13.70 4.57
#